data_AF-A0A7T1MJV8-F1
#
_entry.id   AF-A0A7T1MJV8-F1
#
_cell.length_a   1.000
_cell.length_b   1.000
_cell.length_c   1.000
_cell.angle_alpha   90.00
_cell.angle_beta   90.00
_cell.angle_gamma   90.00
#
_symmetry.space_group_name_H-M   'P 1'
#
loop_
_entity.id
_entity.type
_entity.pdbx_description
1 polymer ?
#
loop_
_entity_poly.entity_id
_entity_poly.type
_entity_poly.pdbx_seq_one_letter_code
_entity_poly.pdbx_strand_id
1 'polypeptide(L)' 'MRLEPLELWLKPAPGALLPQIRASLADQPGGAEPLRWAITAVDPDRGLRVEGVWLLSTKPPC' A
#
# COMPACT_ATOMS: atom_id res chain seq x y z
N MET A 1 17.82 7.64 2.58
CA MET A 1 16.66 6.76 2.87
C MET A 1 15.69 7.54 3.72
N ARG A 2 14.41 7.54 3.34
CA ARG A 2 13.36 8.30 4.04
C ARG A 2 12.17 7.39 4.32
N LEU A 3 11.62 7.49 5.53
CA LEU A 3 10.36 6.86 5.86
C LEU A 3 9.22 7.74 5.38
N GLU A 4 8.30 7.18 4.62
CA GLU A 4 7.09 7.87 4.17
C GLU A 4 5.84 7.12 4.64
N PRO A 5 4.80 7.82 5.09
CA PRO A 5 3.51 7.20 5.35
C PRO A 5 2.86 6.75 4.05
N LEU A 6 2.18 5.61 4.11
CA LEU A 6 1.28 5.14 3.07
C LEU A 6 -0.13 5.14 3.61
N GLU A 7 -1.04 5.73 2.85
CA GLU A 7 -2.48 5.63 3.08
C GLU A 7 -3.17 5.34 1.76
N LEU A 8 -3.89 4.22 1.68
CA LEU A 8 -4.65 3.85 0.49
C LEU A 8 -6.03 3.31 0.86
N TRP A 9 -6.99 3.58 -0.03
CA TRP A 9 -8.28 2.92 -0.02
C TRP A 9 -8.32 1.91 -1.16
N LEU A 10 -8.48 0.64 -0.80
CA LEU A 10 -8.55 -0.49 -1.72
C LEU A 10 -9.99 -0.95 -1.84
N LYS A 11 -10.51 -1.00 -3.06
CA LYS A 11 -11.79 -1.63 -3.36
C LYS A 11 -11.54 -3.10 -3.73
N PRO A 12 -11.88 -4.07 -2.87
CA PRO A 12 -11.62 -5.47 -3.17
C PRO A 12 -12.45 -5.93 -4.37
N ALA A 13 -11.81 -6.65 -5.27
CA ALA A 13 -12.44 -7.40 -6.33
C ALA A 13 -12.70 -8.86 -5.87
N PRO A 14 -13.54 -9.63 -6.58
CA PRO A 14 -13.72 -11.05 -6.31
C PRO A 14 -12.37 -11.80 -6.30
N GLY A 15 -12.17 -12.66 -5.29
CA GLY A 15 -10.96 -13.47 -5.15
C GLY A 15 -10.28 -13.31 -3.79
N ALA A 16 -9.04 -13.81 -3.67
CA ALA A 16 -8.26 -13.73 -2.43
C ALA A 16 -7.80 -12.28 -2.18
N LEU A 17 -7.98 -11.80 -0.94
CA LEU A 17 -7.72 -10.41 -0.59
C LEU A 17 -6.22 -10.07 -0.50
N LEU A 18 -5.41 -10.94 0.10
CA LEU A 18 -3.98 -10.66 0.33
C LEU A 18 -3.19 -10.41 -0.98
N PRO A 19 -3.35 -11.20 -2.05
CA PRO A 19 -2.73 -10.90 -3.35
C PRO A 19 -3.16 -9.54 -3.92
N GLN A 20 -4.43 -9.17 -3.76
CA GLN A 20 -4.93 -7.88 -4.24
C GLN A 20 -4.29 -6.71 -3.48
N ILE A 21 -4.18 -6.83 -2.15
CA ILE A 21 -3.48 -5.83 -1.33
C ILE A 21 -2.03 -5.70 -1.77
N ARG A 22 -1.31 -6.82 -1.92
CA ARG A 22 0.10 -6.80 -2.36
C ARG A 22 0.28 -6.14 -3.73
N ALA A 23 -0.61 -6.42 -4.68
CA ALA A 23 -0.58 -5.78 -5.99
C ALA A 23 -0.77 -4.25 -5.86
N SER A 24 -1.80 -3.81 -5.12
CA SER A 24 -2.04 -2.38 -4.92
C SER A 24 -0.93 -1.67 -4.15
N LEU A 25 -0.22 -2.36 -3.27
CA LEU A 25 0.97 -1.84 -2.60
C LEU A 25 2.16 -1.71 -3.55
N ALA A 26 2.36 -2.67 -4.45
CA ALA A 26 3.44 -2.63 -5.44
C ALA A 26 3.25 -1.52 -6.48
N ASP A 27 2.01 -1.15 -6.81
CA ASP A 27 1.67 -0.07 -7.74
C ASP A 27 1.94 1.34 -7.19
N GLN A 28 2.23 1.47 -5.89
CA GLN A 28 2.48 2.77 -5.27
C GLN A 28 3.89 3.33 -5.60
N PRO A 29 4.07 4.67 -5.54
CA PRO A 29 5.32 5.32 -5.94
C PRO A 29 6.53 4.87 -5.12
N GLY A 30 7.41 4.07 -5.74
CA GLY A 30 8.59 3.46 -5.10
C GLY A 30 8.68 1.94 -5.30
N GLY A 31 7.62 1.30 -5.83
CA GLY A 31 7.68 -0.03 -6.46
C GLY A 31 8.08 -1.20 -5.56
N ALA A 32 8.09 -1.02 -4.24
CA ALA A 32 8.53 -2.01 -3.27
C ALA A 32 7.46 -2.24 -2.19
N GLU A 33 7.41 -3.45 -1.63
CA GLU A 33 6.51 -3.77 -0.52
C GLU A 33 6.86 -2.89 0.70
N PRO A 34 5.87 -2.30 1.40
CA PRO A 34 6.12 -1.51 2.59
C PRO A 34 6.83 -2.33 3.66
N LEU A 35 7.63 -1.67 4.52
CA LEU A 35 8.25 -2.33 5.68
C LEU A 35 7.22 -2.95 6.61
N ARG A 36 6.09 -2.26 6.76
CA ARG A 36 4.92 -2.71 7.51
C ARG A 36 3.68 -2.07 6.95
N TRP A 37 2.57 -2.78 7.03
CA TRP A 37 1.25 -2.26 6.71
C TRP A 37 0.17 -3.02 7.48
N ALA A 38 -1.00 -2.41 7.64
CA ALA A 38 -2.16 -3.01 8.26
C ALA A 38 -3.44 -2.49 7.60
N ILE A 39 -4.50 -3.29 7.64
CA ILE A 39 -5.86 -2.82 7.35
C ILE A 39 -6.34 -2.12 8.63
N THR A 40 -6.67 -0.83 8.55
CA THR A 40 -7.06 -0.03 9.71
C THR A 40 -8.53 0.40 9.70
N ALA A 41 -9.21 0.29 8.56
CA ALA A 41 -10.66 0.51 8.48
C ALA A 41 -11.32 -0.29 7.35
N VAL A 42 -12.62 -0.49 7.49
CA VAL A 42 -13.51 -1.07 6.48
C VAL A 42 -14.70 -0.13 6.31
N ASP A 43 -14.99 0.24 5.06
CA ASP A 43 -16.06 1.15 4.68
C ASP A 43 -16.81 0.58 3.47
N PRO A 44 -18.16 0.52 3.46
CA PRO A 44 -18.93 -0.07 2.36
C PRO A 44 -18.76 0.63 1.01
N ASP A 45 -18.53 1.95 1.00
CA ASP A 45 -18.48 2.76 -0.23
C ASP A 45 -17.03 2.93 -0.74
N ARG A 46 -16.08 3.01 0.19
CA ARG A 46 -14.67 3.27 -0.08
C ARG A 46 -13.81 2.01 -0.10
N GLY A 47 -14.24 0.93 0.56
CA GLY A 47 -13.52 -0.33 0.68
C GLY A 47 -12.65 -0.42 1.94
N LEU A 48 -11.45 -0.97 1.80
CA LEU A 48 -10.51 -1.19 2.90
C LEU A 48 -9.50 -0.05 2.96
N ARG A 49 -9.30 0.52 4.14
CA ARG A 49 -8.19 1.42 4.39
C ARG A 49 -6.96 0.61 4.76
N VAL A 50 -5.89 0.76 4.00
CA VAL A 50 -4.57 0.19 4.32
C VAL A 50 -3.62 1.33 4.63
N GLU A 51 -2.98 1.24 5.79
CA GLU A 51 -1.97 2.18 6.24
C GLU A 51 -0.65 1.46 6.42
N GLY A 52 0.45 2.14 6.10
CA GLY A 52 1.77 1.54 6.16
C GLY A 52 2.90 2.55 6.20
N VAL A 53 4.12 2.01 6.22
CA VAL A 53 5.35 2.80 6.19
C VAL A 53 6.29 2.28 5.12
N TRP A 54 6.73 3.18 4.27
CA TRP A 54 7.63 2.94 3.17
C TRP A 54 9.05 3.35 3.52
N LEU A 55 10.04 2.71 2.89
CA LEU A 55 11.42 3.16 2.93
C LEU A 55 11.86 3.54 1.52
N LEU A 56 11.75 4.82 1.19
CA LEU A 56 12.17 5.33 -0.11
C LEU A 56 13.69 5.54 -0.12
N SER A 57 14.36 4.97 -1.11
CA SER A 57 15.77 5.26 -1.39
C SER A 57 15.86 6.57 -2.17
N THR A 58 16.65 7.52 -1.68
CA THR A 58 16.80 8.88 -2.25
C THR A 58 17.74 8.91 -3.45
N LYS A 59 17.94 7.79 -4.15
CA LYS A 59 18.86 7.74 -5.29
C LYS A 59 18.20 8.47 -6.47
N PRO A 60 18.82 9.52 -7.05
CA PRO A 60 18.28 10.13 -8.26
C PRO A 60 18.28 9.07 -9.37
N PRO A 61 17.32 9.12 -10.32
CA PRO A 61 17.41 8.30 -11.52
C PRO A 61 18.70 8.70 -12.26
N CYS A 62 19.58 7.73 -12.52
CA CYS A 62 20.78 7.89 -13.34
C CYS A 62 20.43 8.00 -14.82
#